data_AF-A0A3D5VH94-F1
#
_entry.id   AF-A0A3D5VH94-F1
#
_cell.length_a   1.000
_cell.length_b   1.000
_cell.length_c   1.000
_cell.angle_alpha   90.00
_cell.angle_beta   90.00
_cell.angle_gamma   90.00
#
_symmetry.space_group_name_H-M   'P 1'
#
loop_
_entity.id
_entity.type
_entity.pdbx_description
1 polymer ?
#
loop_
_entity_poly.entity_id
_entity_poly.type
_entity_poly.pdbx_seq_one_letter_code
_entity_poly.pdbx_strand_id
1 'polypeptide(L)'
;VMDGVLGTKLIKEHFPAIKVVILTTFKDDEYIREALKNGAEGYILKSQPADSIVDSLRAVGKGSIVLERAVASSLSAMLKEDKKKAKTDLQLTDREMEILELVGQGQTNREIAEILFLSEGTVRNYVTALLEKLNLRDRTQLAIFYLKNY
;
A
#
# COMPACT_ATOMS: atom_id res chain seq x y z
N VAL A 1 11.89 15.95 -9.94
CA VAL A 1 12.93 16.16 -8.92
C VAL A 1 13.32 14.79 -8.39
N MET A 2 14.61 14.45 -8.34
CA MET A 2 15.06 13.17 -7.77
C MET A 2 15.26 13.33 -6.27
N ASP A 3 14.56 12.53 -5.46
CA ASP A 3 14.69 12.51 -4.00
C ASP A 3 15.45 11.28 -3.49
N GLY A 4 15.63 11.17 -2.17
CA GLY A 4 16.36 10.06 -1.55
C GLY A 4 15.70 8.69 -1.70
N VAL A 5 14.37 8.64 -1.84
CA VAL A 5 13.62 7.38 -2.00
C VAL A 5 13.75 6.87 -3.44
N LEU A 6 13.55 7.74 -4.42
CA LEU A 6 13.77 7.42 -5.83
C LEU A 6 15.25 7.12 -6.08
N GLY A 7 16.17 7.87 -5.47
CA GLY A 7 17.60 7.62 -5.53
C GLY A 7 17.96 6.23 -5.00
N THR A 8 17.37 5.82 -3.86
CA THR A 8 17.54 4.45 -3.32
C THR A 8 17.14 3.40 -4.34
N LYS A 9 15.95 3.54 -4.94
CA LYS A 9 15.46 2.61 -5.97
C LYS A 9 16.46 2.46 -7.12
N LEU A 10 16.88 3.59 -7.69
CA LEU A 10 17.79 3.59 -8.83
C LEU A 10 19.16 3.00 -8.49
N ILE A 11 19.70 3.28 -7.29
CA ILE A 11 20.95 2.67 -6.81
C ILE A 11 20.79 1.16 -6.70
N LYS A 12 19.71 0.67 -6.08
CA LYS A 12 19.50 -0.77 -5.88
C LYS A 12 19.22 -1.51 -7.19
N GLU A 13 18.56 -0.88 -8.16
CA GLU A 13 18.34 -1.44 -9.51
C GLU A 13 19.65 -1.64 -10.28
N HIS A 14 20.57 -0.66 -10.21
CA HIS A 14 21.84 -0.73 -10.96
C HIS A 14 22.97 -1.41 -10.17
N PHE A 15 22.91 -1.37 -8.84
CA PHE A 15 23.95 -1.85 -7.93
C PHE A 15 23.34 -2.56 -6.70
N PRO A 16 22.78 -3.77 -6.87
CA PRO A 16 22.04 -4.45 -5.80
C PRO A 16 22.87 -4.77 -4.55
N ALA A 17 24.20 -4.88 -4.70
CA ALA A 17 25.13 -5.13 -3.60
C ALA A 17 25.48 -3.87 -2.78
N ILE A 18 25.20 -2.67 -3.28
CA ILE A 18 25.44 -1.43 -2.53
C ILE A 18 24.38 -1.32 -1.45
N LYS A 19 24.85 -1.06 -0.22
CA LYS A 19 23.99 -0.78 0.92
C LYS A 19 23.62 0.68 0.93
N VAL A 20 22.34 0.97 1.13
CA VAL A 20 21.78 2.31 1.16
C VAL A 20 21.19 2.58 2.53
N VAL A 21 21.60 3.68 3.15
CA VAL A 21 21.07 4.17 4.41
C VAL A 21 20.57 5.58 4.20
N ILE A 22 19.30 5.81 4.52
CA ILE A 22 18.69 7.13 4.42
C ILE A 22 18.88 7.86 5.75
N LEU A 23 19.44 9.07 5.68
CA LEU A 23 19.62 9.96 6.82
C LEU A 23 18.74 11.19 6.66
N THR A 24 17.74 11.36 7.51
CA THR A 24 16.69 12.37 7.34
C THR A 24 16.33 13.10 8.63
N THR A 25 15.70 14.26 8.55
CA THR A 25 15.05 14.91 9.69
C THR A 25 13.60 14.46 9.90
N PHE A 26 13.01 13.78 8.91
CA PHE A 26 11.58 13.52 8.86
C PHE A 26 11.22 12.08 9.25
N LYS A 27 10.25 11.94 10.16
CA LYS A 27 9.55 10.69 10.49
C LYS A 27 8.25 10.65 9.70
N ASP A 28 8.34 10.44 8.39
CA ASP A 28 7.18 10.29 7.54
C ASP A 28 7.05 8.81 7.13
N ASP A 29 5.92 8.22 7.49
CA ASP A 29 5.71 6.78 7.35
C ASP A 29 5.69 6.34 5.88
N GLU A 30 5.22 7.19 4.95
CA GLU A 30 5.17 6.87 3.52
C GLU A 30 6.59 6.80 2.94
N TYR A 31 7.43 7.80 3.22
CA TYR A 31 8.83 7.79 2.78
C TYR A 31 9.63 6.64 3.40
N ILE A 32 9.37 6.31 4.67
CA ILE A 32 9.96 5.14 5.34
C ILE A 32 9.59 3.86 4.58
N ARG A 33 8.30 3.67 4.29
CA ARG A 33 7.82 2.47 3.61
C ARG A 33 8.44 2.34 2.22
N GLU A 34 8.41 3.40 1.43
CA GLU A 34 8.93 3.37 0.07
C GLU A 34 10.44 3.14 0.05
N ALA A 35 11.19 3.78 0.96
CA ALA A 35 12.63 3.55 1.12
C ALA A 35 12.96 2.07 1.38
N LEU A 36 12.26 1.44 2.33
CA LEU A 36 12.48 0.04 2.68
C LEU A 36 12.03 -0.89 1.56
N LYS A 37 10.90 -0.61 0.91
CA LYS A 37 10.43 -1.35 -0.27
C LYS A 37 11.43 -1.28 -1.42
N ASN A 38 12.09 -0.15 -1.59
CA ASN A 38 13.13 0.06 -2.60
C ASN A 38 14.48 -0.56 -2.22
N GLY A 39 14.60 -1.19 -1.03
CA GLY A 39 15.77 -1.96 -0.63
C GLY A 39 16.79 -1.21 0.22
N ALA A 40 16.40 -0.13 0.91
CA ALA A 40 17.27 0.51 1.91
C ALA A 40 17.51 -0.42 3.12
N GLU A 41 18.77 -0.57 3.53
CA GLU A 41 19.17 -1.32 4.72
C GLU A 41 19.12 -0.49 6.01
N GLY A 42 18.86 0.82 5.91
CA GLY A 42 18.62 1.63 7.09
C GLY A 42 17.90 2.95 6.86
N TYR A 43 17.23 3.42 7.90
CA TYR A 43 16.55 4.72 7.94
C TYR A 43 16.82 5.36 9.31
N ILE A 44 17.64 6.41 9.31
CA ILE A 44 18.23 7.04 10.50
C ILE A 44 17.82 8.51 10.55
N LEU A 45 17.57 9.00 11.76
CA LEU A 45 17.27 10.42 11.97
C LEU A 45 18.52 11.25 12.27
N LYS A 46 18.61 12.41 11.62
CA LYS A 46 19.65 13.42 11.85
C LYS A 46 19.66 14.00 13.26
N SER A 47 18.58 13.83 14.02
CA SER A 47 18.51 14.22 15.42
C SER A 47 19.27 13.28 16.35
N GLN A 48 19.77 12.15 15.86
CA GLN A 48 20.55 11.22 16.68
C GLN A 48 21.96 11.75 16.95
N PRO A 49 22.56 11.39 18.10
CA PRO A 49 23.97 11.64 18.35
C PRO A 49 24.84 11.04 17.25
N ALA A 50 25.93 11.73 16.90
CA ALA A 50 26.84 11.30 15.83
C ALA A 50 27.35 9.87 16.04
N ASP A 51 27.68 9.50 17.28
CA ASP A 51 28.16 8.16 17.62
C ASP A 51 27.11 7.07 17.31
N SER A 52 25.83 7.34 17.59
CA SER A 52 24.73 6.44 17.25
C SER A 52 24.56 6.25 15.75
N ILE A 53 24.76 7.30 14.96
CA ILE A 53 24.74 7.22 13.49
C ILE A 53 25.90 6.35 13.01
N VAL A 54 27.10 6.56 13.54
CA VAL A 54 28.30 5.77 13.20
C VAL A 54 28.09 4.29 13.52
N ASP A 55 27.55 3.97 14.70
CA ASP A 55 27.27 2.59 15.09
C ASP A 55 26.21 1.93 14.21
N SER A 56 25.19 2.69 13.81
CA SER A 56 24.19 2.25 12.85
C SER A 56 24.80 1.91 11.48
N LEU A 57 25.70 2.76 10.97
CA LEU A 57 26.42 2.49 9.71
C LEU A 57 27.32 1.26 9.81
N ARG A 58 27.99 1.05 10.94
CA ARG A 58 28.80 -0.16 11.19
C ARG A 58 27.93 -1.42 11.20
N ALA A 59 26.76 -1.37 11.84
CA ALA A 59 25.82 -2.48 11.86
C ALA A 59 25.31 -2.81 10.45
N VAL A 60 24.95 -1.80 9.65
CA VAL A 60 24.61 -1.99 8.24
C VAL A 60 25.76 -2.60 7.46
N GLY A 61 26.99 -2.11 7.69
CA GLY A 61 28.21 -2.69 7.12
C GLY A 61 28.36 -4.19 7.39
N LYS A 62 27.95 -4.66 8.57
CA LYS A 62 27.95 -6.08 8.98
C LYS A 62 26.77 -6.91 8.44
N GLY A 63 25.83 -6.28 7.73
CA GLY A 63 24.67 -6.94 7.14
C GLY A 63 23.39 -6.86 7.98
N SER A 64 23.40 -6.08 9.06
CA SER A 64 22.19 -5.82 9.84
C SER A 64 21.33 -4.75 9.18
N ILE A 65 20.01 -4.88 9.25
CA ILE A 65 19.10 -3.77 8.94
C ILE A 65 18.97 -2.91 10.19
N VAL A 66 19.11 -1.59 10.05
CA VAL A 66 19.00 -0.66 11.19
C VAL A 66 17.81 0.26 11.01
N LEU A 67 16.82 0.10 11.89
CA LEU A 67 15.64 0.94 11.97
C LEU A 67 15.51 1.51 13.37
N GLU A 68 15.23 2.81 13.47
CA GLU A 68 14.87 3.41 14.75
C GLU A 68 13.54 2.82 15.24
N ARG A 69 13.37 2.72 16.57
CA ARG A 69 12.13 2.21 17.19
C ARG A 69 10.87 2.91 16.67
N ALA A 70 10.92 4.23 16.44
CA ALA A 70 9.80 5.00 15.89
C ALA A 70 9.45 4.57 14.45
N VAL A 71 10.47 4.29 13.64
CA VAL A 71 10.34 3.81 12.25
C VAL A 71 9.83 2.36 12.25
N ALA A 72 10.34 1.53 13.15
CA ALA A 72 9.91 0.13 13.30
C ALA A 72 8.45 0.00 13.79
N SER A 73 7.98 0.91 14.66
CA SER A 73 6.58 0.96 15.07
C SER A 73 5.67 1.32 13.90
N SER A 74 6.05 2.29 13.07
CA SER A 74 5.33 2.64 11.85
C SER A 74 5.28 1.44 10.90
N LEU A 75 6.40 0.78 10.65
CA LEU A 75 6.45 -0.43 9.82
C LEU A 75 5.54 -1.55 10.36
N SER A 76 5.49 -1.75 11.67
CA SER A 76 4.64 -2.76 12.30
C SER A 76 3.14 -2.43 12.17
N ALA A 77 2.76 -1.16 12.29
CA ALA A 77 1.40 -0.69 12.05
C ALA A 77 1.04 -0.86 10.56
N MET A 78 1.97 -0.53 9.68
CA MET A 78 1.83 -0.66 8.23
C MET A 78 1.69 -2.11 7.77
N LEU A 79 2.46 -3.06 8.32
CA LEU A 79 2.30 -4.48 8.03
C LEU A 79 0.93 -5.02 8.49
N LYS A 80 0.34 -4.44 9.54
CA LYS A 80 -1.03 -4.77 9.95
C LYS A 80 -2.07 -4.21 8.97
N GLU A 81 -1.83 -3.03 8.40
CA GLU A 81 -2.66 -2.46 7.34
C GLU A 81 -2.49 -3.19 6.00
N ASP A 82 -1.27 -3.58 5.63
CA ASP A 82 -1.00 -4.38 4.44
C ASP A 82 -1.59 -5.79 4.59
N LYS A 83 -1.67 -6.36 5.80
CA LYS A 83 -2.46 -7.59 6.02
C LYS A 83 -3.97 -7.36 5.91
N LYS A 84 -4.47 -6.14 6.17
CA LYS A 84 -5.87 -5.76 5.87
C LYS A 84 -6.09 -5.54 4.37
N LYS A 85 -5.11 -4.99 3.63
CA LYS A 85 -5.14 -4.81 2.17
C LYS A 85 -4.74 -6.07 1.36
N ALA A 86 -4.03 -7.02 1.95
CA ALA A 86 -3.74 -8.32 1.34
C ALA A 86 -4.87 -9.33 1.58
N LYS A 87 -5.80 -9.01 2.51
CA LYS A 87 -7.12 -9.66 2.59
C LYS A 87 -8.05 -9.27 1.45
N THR A 88 -7.65 -8.36 0.55
CA THR A 88 -8.33 -8.12 -0.73
C THR A 88 -7.90 -9.09 -1.84
N ASP A 89 -7.37 -10.26 -1.48
CA ASP A 89 -7.49 -11.48 -2.29
C ASP A 89 -8.85 -12.18 -2.02
N LEU A 90 -9.87 -11.36 -1.76
CA LEU A 90 -11.26 -11.80 -1.83
C LEU A 90 -11.53 -12.03 -3.30
N GLN A 91 -11.34 -13.27 -3.76
CA GLN A 91 -11.74 -13.69 -5.09
C GLN A 91 -13.20 -13.26 -5.30
N LEU A 92 -13.38 -12.17 -6.04
CA LEU A 92 -14.67 -11.80 -6.56
C LEU A 92 -15.00 -12.86 -7.59
N THR A 93 -16.20 -13.42 -7.49
CA THR A 93 -16.72 -14.24 -8.59
C THR A 93 -16.79 -13.38 -9.85
N ASP A 94 -16.76 -13.99 -11.03
CA ASP A 94 -16.87 -13.26 -12.30
C ASP A 94 -18.08 -12.32 -12.30
N ARG A 95 -19.18 -12.77 -11.70
CA ARG A 95 -20.42 -11.97 -11.59
C ARG A 95 -20.30 -10.78 -10.63
N GLU A 96 -19.61 -10.95 -9.52
CA GLU A 96 -19.30 -9.85 -8.60
C GLU A 96 -18.37 -8.82 -9.25
N MET A 97 -17.43 -9.28 -10.09
CA MET A 97 -16.50 -8.42 -10.82
C MET A 97 -17.22 -7.61 -11.92
N GLU A 98 -18.09 -8.23 -12.71
CA GLU A 98 -18.93 -7.53 -13.71
C GLU A 98 -19.76 -6.42 -13.07
N ILE A 99 -20.37 -6.70 -11.91
CA ILE A 99 -21.17 -5.70 -11.19
C ILE A 99 -20.28 -4.59 -10.64
N LEU A 100 -19.11 -4.92 -10.08
CA LEU A 100 -18.16 -3.93 -9.59
C LEU A 100 -17.68 -2.98 -10.70
N GLU A 101 -17.36 -3.52 -11.87
CA GLU A 101 -16.96 -2.75 -13.04
C GLU A 101 -18.04 -1.74 -13.46
N LEU A 102 -19.29 -2.20 -13.62
CA LEU A 102 -20.39 -1.32 -14.03
C LEU A 102 -20.70 -0.25 -12.97
N VAL A 103 -20.54 -0.56 -11.68
CA VAL A 103 -20.60 0.43 -10.59
C VAL A 103 -19.48 1.46 -10.74
N GLY A 104 -18.26 1.01 -11.04
CA GLY A 104 -17.10 1.88 -11.28
C GLY A 104 -17.27 2.80 -12.50
N GLN A 105 -18.00 2.35 -13.51
CA GLN A 105 -18.40 3.13 -14.68
C GLN A 105 -19.56 4.12 -14.38
N GLY A 106 -20.10 4.11 -13.17
CA GLY A 106 -21.16 5.05 -12.75
C GLY A 106 -22.58 4.62 -13.08
N GLN A 107 -22.79 3.38 -13.55
CA GLN A 107 -24.13 2.84 -13.82
C GLN A 107 -24.96 2.77 -12.53
N THR A 108 -26.28 2.82 -12.63
CA THR A 108 -27.25 2.61 -11.55
C THR A 108 -27.64 1.13 -11.44
N ASN A 109 -28.28 0.72 -10.33
CA ASN A 109 -28.73 -0.68 -10.18
C ASN A 109 -29.71 -1.10 -11.28
N ARG A 110 -30.51 -0.16 -11.78
CA ARG A 110 -31.46 -0.41 -12.87
C ARG A 110 -30.73 -0.63 -14.19
N GLU A 111 -29.77 0.23 -14.54
CA GLU A 111 -28.97 0.08 -15.76
C GLU A 111 -28.15 -1.22 -15.74
N ILE A 112 -27.54 -1.56 -14.59
CA ILE A 112 -26.82 -2.82 -14.42
C ILE A 112 -27.75 -4.03 -14.59
N ALA A 113 -28.98 -3.94 -14.07
CA ALA A 113 -29.98 -4.99 -14.21
C ALA A 113 -30.37 -5.21 -15.68
N GLU A 114 -30.53 -4.12 -16.45
CA GLU A 114 -30.79 -4.15 -17.89
C GLU A 114 -29.59 -4.75 -18.66
N ILE A 115 -28.36 -4.35 -18.35
CA ILE A 115 -27.12 -4.82 -19.02
C ILE A 115 -26.88 -6.32 -18.75
N LEU A 116 -27.04 -6.76 -17.50
CA LEU A 116 -26.71 -8.12 -17.07
C LEU A 116 -27.90 -9.08 -17.11
N PHE A 117 -29.06 -8.63 -17.59
CA PHE A 117 -30.33 -9.39 -17.61
C PHE A 117 -30.72 -9.94 -16.23
N LEU A 118 -30.62 -9.09 -15.20
CA LEU A 118 -30.97 -9.39 -13.81
C LEU A 118 -32.18 -8.59 -13.35
N SER A 119 -32.73 -8.93 -12.18
CA SER A 119 -33.66 -8.02 -11.51
C SER A 119 -32.89 -6.92 -10.77
N GLU A 120 -33.46 -5.71 -10.65
CA GLU A 120 -32.85 -4.62 -9.89
C GLU A 120 -32.59 -5.03 -8.42
N GLY A 121 -33.48 -5.83 -7.83
CA GLY A 121 -33.32 -6.38 -6.48
C GLY A 121 -32.10 -7.31 -6.37
N THR A 122 -31.85 -8.13 -7.40
CA THR A 122 -30.67 -9.00 -7.46
C THR A 122 -29.39 -8.17 -7.51
N VAL A 123 -29.34 -7.11 -8.33
CA VAL A 123 -28.17 -6.21 -8.39
C VAL A 123 -27.96 -5.52 -7.05
N ARG A 124 -29.02 -5.06 -6.39
CA ARG A 124 -28.93 -4.45 -5.05
C ARG A 124 -28.30 -5.42 -4.06
N ASN A 125 -28.68 -6.69 -4.08
CA ASN A 125 -28.10 -7.71 -3.20
C ASN A 125 -26.61 -7.93 -3.50
N TYR A 126 -26.21 -7.99 -4.77
CA TYR A 126 -24.79 -8.09 -5.13
C TYR A 126 -23.99 -6.87 -4.67
N VAL A 127 -24.53 -5.66 -4.83
CA VAL A 127 -23.87 -4.43 -4.34
C VAL A 127 -23.73 -4.47 -2.83
N THR A 128 -24.75 -4.89 -2.08
CA THR A 128 -24.67 -5.06 -0.63
C THR A 128 -23.61 -6.11 -0.25
N ALA A 129 -23.60 -7.26 -0.91
CA ALA A 129 -22.60 -8.31 -0.67
C ALA A 129 -21.18 -7.82 -0.97
N LEU A 130 -20.99 -7.07 -2.06
CA LEU A 130 -19.71 -6.44 -2.41
C LEU A 130 -19.24 -5.44 -1.36
N LEU A 131 -20.13 -4.57 -0.87
CA LEU A 131 -19.82 -3.62 0.19
C LEU A 131 -19.41 -4.32 1.48
N GLU A 132 -20.11 -5.38 1.88
CA GLU A 132 -19.76 -6.19 3.04
C GLU A 132 -18.42 -6.92 2.86
N LYS A 133 -18.27 -7.60 1.72
CA LYS A 133 -17.08 -8.38 1.37
C LYS A 133 -15.84 -7.51 1.34
N LEU A 134 -15.91 -6.35 0.68
CA LEU A 134 -14.81 -5.39 0.56
C LEU A 134 -14.69 -4.42 1.76
N ASN A 135 -15.58 -4.55 2.75
CA ASN A 135 -15.65 -3.70 3.94
C ASN A 135 -15.72 -2.20 3.60
N LEU A 136 -16.62 -1.85 2.69
CA LEU A 136 -16.91 -0.50 2.22
C LEU A 136 -18.28 -0.02 2.73
N ARG A 137 -18.43 1.29 2.93
CA ARG A 137 -19.63 1.83 3.58
C ARG A 137 -20.76 2.20 2.61
N ASP A 138 -20.41 2.56 1.39
CA ASP A 138 -21.36 3.12 0.43
C ASP A 138 -20.91 2.87 -1.02
N ARG A 139 -21.86 3.05 -1.94
CA ARG A 139 -21.65 2.87 -3.38
C ARG A 139 -20.52 3.75 -3.93
N THR A 140 -20.36 4.97 -3.41
CA THR A 140 -19.32 5.89 -3.86
C THR A 140 -17.94 5.31 -3.55
N GLN A 141 -17.76 4.74 -2.36
CA GLN A 141 -16.54 4.02 -2.01
C GLN A 141 -16.33 2.78 -2.89
N LEU A 142 -17.39 2.06 -3.26
CA LEU A 142 -17.32 0.92 -4.18
C LEU A 142 -16.84 1.33 -5.58
N ALA A 143 -17.34 2.46 -6.10
CA ALA A 143 -16.90 3.00 -7.38
C ALA A 143 -15.45 3.49 -7.33
N ILE A 144 -15.05 4.21 -6.28
CA ILE A 144 -13.66 4.66 -6.08
C ILE A 144 -12.72 3.45 -5.91
N PHE A 145 -13.19 2.39 -5.25
CA PHE A 145 -12.42 1.16 -5.08
C PHE A 145 -12.08 0.55 -6.45
N TYR A 146 -13.03 0.46 -7.38
CA TYR A 146 -12.76 -0.02 -8.73
C TYR A 146 -11.67 0.84 -9.42
N LEU A 147 -11.86 2.16 -9.51
CA LEU A 147 -10.94 3.09 -10.19
C LEU A 147 -9.50 3.12 -9.65
N LYS A 148 -9.29 2.67 -8.40
CA LYS A 148 -7.96 2.65 -7.78
C LYS A 148 -7.24 1.32 -7.94
N ASN A 149 -7.96 0.24 -8.23
CA ASN A 149 -7.42 -1.12 -8.25
C ASN A 149 -7.49 -1.77 -9.65
N TYR A 150 -8.22 -1.17 -10.59
CA TYR A 150 -8.39 -1.57 -11.99
C TYR A 150 -8.36 -0.33 -12.88
#